data_AF-A0A2V2ZXE3-F1
#
_entry.id   AF-A0A2V2ZXE3-F1
#
_cell.length_a   1.000
_cell.length_b   1.000
_cell.length_c   1.000
_cell.angle_alpha   90.00
_cell.angle_beta   90.00
_cell.angle_gamma   90.00
#
_symmetry.space_group_name_H-M   'P 1'
#
loop_
_entity.id
_entity.type
_entity.pdbx_description
1 polymer ?
#
loop_
_entity_poly.entity_id
_entity_poly.type
_entity_poly.pdbx_seq_one_letter_code
_entity_poly.pdbx_strand_id
1 'polypeptide(L)' 'MKSVNFNVPKLETVRLMLRKLTLGDLEDMHTYTSSIEVTKYVPFPDQKSLADIEAFIQDVMEQYENNKTAPWG' A
#
# COMPACT_ATOMS: atom_id res chain seq x y z
N MET A 1 -9.37 -11.87 -25.10
CA MET A 1 -8.50 -11.38 -24.00
C MET A 1 -9.14 -11.85 -22.69
N LYS A 2 -8.45 -12.63 -21.84
CA LYS A 2 -9.02 -13.05 -20.55
C LYS A 2 -9.00 -11.84 -19.61
N SER A 3 -10.12 -11.52 -18.97
CA SER A 3 -10.14 -10.55 -17.88
C SER A 3 -9.36 -11.13 -16.70
N VAL A 4 -8.31 -10.42 -16.27
CA VAL A 4 -7.58 -10.75 -15.05
C VAL A 4 -8.31 -10.10 -13.88
N ASN A 5 -8.62 -10.88 -12.86
CA ASN A 5 -9.18 -10.39 -11.61
C ASN A 5 -8.02 -10.17 -10.63
N PHE A 6 -7.76 -8.91 -10.28
CA PHE A 6 -6.70 -8.48 -9.37
C PHE A 6 -7.14 -8.41 -7.91
N ASN A 7 -8.23 -9.11 -7.54
CA ASN A 7 -8.66 -9.15 -6.15
C ASN A 7 -7.52 -9.64 -5.24
N VAL A 8 -7.01 -8.73 -4.41
CA VAL A 8 -5.94 -8.98 -3.44
C VAL A 8 -6.47 -9.87 -2.31
N PRO A 9 -6.01 -11.12 -2.18
CA PRO A 9 -6.41 -11.98 -1.08
C PRO A 9 -5.72 -11.60 0.23
N LYS A 10 -6.27 -12.09 1.33
CA LYS A 10 -5.59 -12.10 2.62
C LYS A 10 -4.74 -13.36 2.71
N LEU A 11 -3.44 -13.22 2.93
CA LEU A 11 -2.50 -14.32 3.13
C LEU A 11 -1.99 -14.28 4.57
N GLU A 12 -2.01 -15.41 5.26
CA GLU A 12 -1.62 -15.51 6.66
C GLU A 12 -0.53 -16.55 6.84
N THR A 13 0.40 -16.24 7.74
CA THR A 13 1.40 -17.18 8.27
C THR A 13 1.28 -17.18 9.78
N VAL A 14 2.09 -18.00 10.46
CA VAL A 14 2.13 -18.04 11.93
C VAL A 14 2.46 -16.68 12.57
N ARG A 15 3.15 -15.78 11.85
CA ARG A 15 3.65 -14.50 12.40
C ARG A 15 3.12 -13.26 11.69
N LEU A 16 2.63 -13.39 10.46
CA LEU A 16 2.36 -12.26 9.58
C LEU A 16 1.06 -12.45 8.81
N MET A 17 0.47 -11.33 8.45
CA MET A 17 -0.69 -11.22 7.59
C MET A 17 -0.35 -10.23 6.48
N LEU A 18 -0.58 -10.63 5.23
CA LEU A 18 -0.49 -9.76 4.06
C LEU A 18 -1.91 -9.57 3.52
N ARG A 19 -2.34 -8.33 3.34
CA ARG A 19 -3.73 -7.96 3.05
C ARG A 19 -3.81 -6.70 2.19
N LYS A 20 -5.03 -6.24 1.90
CA LYS A 20 -5.28 -4.90 1.36
C LYS A 20 -4.86 -3.84 2.38
N LEU A 21 -4.29 -2.75 1.88
CA LEU A 21 -4.07 -1.53 2.67
C LEU A 21 -5.40 -0.90 3.09
N THR A 22 -5.37 -0.24 4.22
CA THR A 22 -6.47 0.52 4.81
C THR A 22 -5.94 1.82 5.40
N LEU A 23 -6.82 2.78 5.69
CA LEU A 23 -6.42 4.01 6.39
C LEU A 23 -5.83 3.75 7.79
N GLY A 24 -6.07 2.58 8.38
CA GLY A 24 -5.43 2.17 9.63
C GLY A 24 -3.91 1.98 9.52
N ASP A 25 -3.38 1.85 8.30
CA ASP A 25 -1.95 1.68 8.04
C ASP A 25 -1.18 3.01 7.94
N LEU A 26 -1.88 4.15 8.03
CA LEU A 26 -1.32 5.49 7.78
C LEU A 26 -0.08 5.80 8.63
N GLU A 27 -0.17 5.61 9.94
CA GLU A 27 0.93 5.91 10.88
C GLU A 27 2.10 4.94 10.74
N ASP A 28 1.80 3.65 10.56
CA ASP A 28 2.80 2.60 10.34
C ASP A 28 3.58 2.86 9.04
N MET A 29 2.86 3.25 7.98
CA MET A 29 3.47 3.64 6.72
C MET A 29 4.34 4.89 6.86
N HIS A 30 3.83 5.94 7.50
CA HIS A 30 4.58 7.18 7.74
C HIS A 30 5.90 6.94 8.47
N THR A 31 5.90 6.02 9.43
CA THR A 31 7.08 5.70 10.23
C THR A 31 8.25 5.23 9.36
N TYR A 32 8.02 4.31 8.41
CA TYR A 32 9.11 3.79 7.58
C TYR A 32 9.35 4.61 6.30
N THR A 33 8.31 5.20 5.71
CA THR A 33 8.47 6.00 4.48
C THR A 33 9.13 7.36 4.73
N SER A 34 9.16 7.84 5.98
CA SER A 34 9.89 9.04 6.36
C SER A 34 11.42 8.85 6.41
N SER A 35 11.93 7.63 6.26
CA SER A 35 13.36 7.31 6.32
C SER A 35 13.98 7.20 4.93
N ILE A 36 14.90 8.11 4.60
CA ILE A 36 15.64 8.08 3.33
C ILE A 36 16.43 6.77 3.12
N GLU A 37 16.90 6.16 4.20
CA GLU A 37 17.60 4.88 4.15
C GLU A 37 16.70 3.73 3.66
N VAL A 38 15.39 3.85 3.89
CA VAL A 38 14.36 2.93 3.42
C VAL A 38 13.90 3.30 2.00
N THR A 39 13.71 4.60 1.71
CA THR A 39 13.08 5.03 0.45
C THR A 39 14.02 5.14 -0.74
N LYS A 40 15.34 5.19 -0.56
CA LYS A 40 16.32 5.42 -1.65
C LYS A 40 16.30 4.42 -2.82
N TYR A 41 15.64 3.27 -2.68
CA TYR A 41 15.54 2.23 -3.71
C TYR A 41 14.11 1.93 -4.16
N VAL A 42 13.09 2.65 -3.66
CA VAL A 42 11.70 2.47 -4.09
C VAL A 42 11.26 3.62 -4.99
N PRO A 43 10.35 3.37 -5.95
CA PRO A 43 9.91 4.40 -6.89
C PRO A 43 8.96 5.44 -6.27
N PHE A 44 8.59 5.29 -5.00
CA PHE A 44 7.73 6.26 -4.33
C PHE A 44 8.53 7.52 -4.00
N PRO A 45 8.04 8.72 -4.36
CA PRO A 45 8.66 9.97 -3.95
C PRO A 45 8.63 10.06 -2.42
N ASP A 46 9.59 10.76 -1.81
CA ASP A 46 9.63 10.98 -0.36
C ASP A 46 8.27 11.51 0.14
N GLN A 47 7.41 10.63 0.67
CA GLN A 47 6.12 10.99 1.23
C GLN A 47 6.36 11.49 2.65
N LYS A 48 6.68 12.78 2.77
CA LYS A 48 7.12 13.38 4.04
C LYS A 48 5.94 13.74 4.93
N SER A 49 4.75 13.96 4.37
CA SER A 49 3.57 14.34 5.13
C SER A 49 2.57 13.19 5.26
N LEU A 50 1.82 13.18 6.37
CA LEU A 50 0.70 12.26 6.56
C LEU A 50 -0.34 12.40 5.42
N ALA A 51 -0.54 13.61 4.90
CA ALA A 51 -1.47 13.85 3.80
C ALA A 51 -1.04 13.15 2.50
N ASP A 52 0.27 13.10 2.20
CA ASP A 52 0.79 12.40 1.01
C ASP A 52 0.55 10.89 1.10
N ILE A 53 0.70 10.33 2.29
CA ILE A 53 0.51 8.89 2.55
C ILE A 53 -0.98 8.55 2.56
N GLU A 54 -1.81 9.41 3.15
CA GLU A 54 -3.27 9.26 3.11
C GLU A 54 -3.77 9.26 1.66
N ALA A 55 -3.33 10.22 0.84
CA ALA A 55 -3.67 10.28 -0.58
C ALA A 55 -3.21 9.01 -1.33
N PHE A 56 -2.02 8.48 -1.00
CA PHE A 56 -1.54 7.23 -1.57
C PHE A 56 -2.40 6.03 -1.18
N ILE A 57 -2.75 5.87 0.10
CA ILE A 57 -3.61 4.77 0.57
C ILE A 57 -4.97 4.85 -0.11
N GLN A 58 -5.54 6.05 -0.27
CA GLN A 58 -6.81 6.27 -0.97
C GLN A 58 -6.74 5.85 -2.45
N ASP A 59 -5.68 6.23 -3.17
CA ASP A 59 -5.47 5.80 -4.56
C ASP A 59 -5.34 4.27 -4.66
N VAL A 60 -4.62 3.63 -3.73
CA VAL A 60 -4.51 2.17 -3.68
C VAL A 60 -5.87 1.51 -3.41
N MET A 61 -6.67 2.07 -2.50
CA MET A 61 -8.02 1.58 -2.22
C MET A 61 -8.94 1.69 -3.45
N GLU A 62 -8.85 2.80 -4.20
CA GLU A 62 -9.58 2.95 -5.47
C GLU A 62 -9.15 1.88 -6.49
N GLN A 63 -7.86 1.55 -6.55
CA GLN A 63 -7.37 0.48 -7.43
C GLN A 63 -7.95 -0.89 -7.05
N TYR A 64 -8.10 -1.19 -5.75
CA TYR A 64 -8.76 -2.42 -5.31
C TYR A 64 -10.23 -2.50 -5.79
N GLU A 65 -10.99 -1.41 -5.66
CA GLU A 65 -12.40 -1.35 -6.08
C GLU A 65 -12.56 -1.49 -7.58
N ASN A 66 -11.62 -0.91 -8.35
CA ASN A 66 -11.62 -0.97 -9.80
C ASN A 66 -10.94 -2.24 -10.36
N ASN A 67 -10.62 -3.22 -9.50
CA ASN A 67 -9.99 -4.47 -9.88
C ASN A 67 -8.72 -4.27 -10.72
N LYS A 68 -7.89 -3.30 -10.31
CA LYS A 68 -6.58 -3.00 -10.92
C LYS A 68 -5.45 -3.63 -10.10
N THR A 69 -4.29 -3.79 -10.71
CA THR A 69 -3.06 -4.14 -9.98
C THR A 69 -2.79 -3.09 -8.94
N ALA A 70 -2.60 -3.48 -7.67
CA ALA A 70 -2.41 -2.57 -6.56
C ALA A 70 -1.42 -3.14 -5.52
N PRO A 71 -0.71 -2.28 -4.75
CA PRO A 71 0.15 -2.67 -3.63
C PRO A 71 -0.60 -3.43 -2.53
N TRP A 72 0.13 -4.10 -1.63
CA TRP A 72 -0.41 -4.84 -0.49
C TRP A 72 0.18 -4.27 0.81
N GLY A 73 -0.49 -4.51 1.93
CA GLY A 73 -0.08 -4.14 3.29
C GLY A 73 0.17 -5.36 4.17
#